data_AF-A0A3Q4HVY2-F1
#
_entry.id   AF-A0A3Q4HVY2-F1
#
_cell.length_a   1.000
_cell.length_b   1.000
_cell.length_c   1.000
_cell.angle_alpha   90.00
_cell.angle_beta   90.00
_cell.angle_gamma   90.00
#
_symmetry.space_group_name_H-M   'P 1'
#
loop_
_entity.id
_entity.type
_entity.pdbx_description
1 polymer ?
#
loop_
_entity_poly.entity_id
_entity_poly.type
_entity_poly.pdbx_seq_one_letter_code
_entity_poly.pdbx_strand_id
1 'polypeptide(L)'
;MVIMGDGLHNFSDGLAIGAAFTEGLSSGLSTSVAVFCHELPHELGDFAVLLKAGMTVRQAILYNVLSAMMAYLGMITGILIGHYAENISTWIFALTAGLFMYVALVDMVSDCRFCIPEKQPGIFTKTSSHLKTSWSSSALCILSYR
;
A
#
# COMPACT_ATOMS: atom_id res chain seq x y z
N MET A 1 -6.08 4.78 3.17
CA MET A 1 -4.90 3.95 3.52
C MET A 1 -4.05 3.60 2.30
N VAL A 2 -4.51 3.91 1.08
CA VAL A 2 -3.83 3.58 -0.19
C VAL A 2 -2.43 4.22 -0.29
N ILE A 3 -2.31 5.55 -0.22
CA ILE A 3 -1.02 6.24 -0.40
C ILE A 3 0.09 5.80 0.58
N MET A 4 -0.25 5.57 1.85
CA MET A 4 0.75 5.17 2.85
C MET A 4 1.13 3.68 2.75
N GLY A 5 0.18 2.82 2.33
CA GLY A 5 0.45 1.43 2.02
C GLY A 5 1.33 1.30 0.77
N ASP A 6 0.97 2.04 -0.28
CA ASP A 6 1.72 2.15 -1.53
C ASP A 6 3.15 2.66 -1.31
N GLY A 7 3.34 3.67 -0.45
CA GLY A 7 4.69 4.15 -0.10
C GLY A 7 5.55 3.11 0.62
N LEU A 8 4.95 2.27 1.47
CA LEU A 8 5.66 1.17 2.14
C LEU A 8 5.94 0.00 1.18
N HIS A 9 5.05 -0.25 0.23
CA HIS A 9 5.23 -1.22 -0.86
C HIS A 9 6.43 -0.82 -1.70
N ASN A 10 6.38 0.40 -2.27
CA ASN A 10 7.45 1.02 -3.04
C ASN A 10 8.79 1.00 -2.29
N PHE A 11 8.81 1.33 -0.99
CA PHE A 11 10.03 1.23 -0.18
C PHE A 11 10.60 -0.19 -0.14
N SER A 12 9.75 -1.19 0.09
CA SER A 12 10.14 -2.59 0.17
C SER A 12 10.66 -3.12 -1.17
N ASP A 13 10.05 -2.73 -2.28
CA ASP A 13 10.51 -3.02 -3.64
C ASP A 13 11.89 -2.44 -3.92
N GLY A 14 12.06 -1.17 -3.59
CA GLY A 14 13.35 -0.51 -3.65
C GLY A 14 14.41 -1.28 -2.86
N LEU A 15 14.07 -1.71 -1.65
CA LEU A 15 14.97 -2.41 -0.75
C LEU A 15 15.38 -3.79 -1.29
N ALA A 16 14.45 -4.52 -1.91
CA ALA A 16 14.73 -5.77 -2.61
C ALA A 16 15.64 -5.56 -3.84
N ILE A 17 15.39 -4.51 -4.64
CA ILE A 17 16.26 -4.14 -5.78
C ILE A 17 17.67 -3.84 -5.27
N GLY A 18 17.79 -3.04 -4.21
CA GLY A 18 19.07 -2.66 -3.63
C GLY A 18 19.88 -3.87 -3.16
N ALA A 19 19.23 -4.79 -2.44
CA ALA A 19 19.86 -6.04 -2.01
C ALA A 19 20.27 -6.93 -3.19
N ALA A 20 19.43 -7.07 -4.22
CA ALA A 20 19.76 -7.85 -5.42
C ALA A 20 20.98 -7.29 -6.18
N PHE A 21 21.14 -5.96 -6.24
CA PHE A 21 22.33 -5.34 -6.83
C PHE A 21 23.61 -5.60 -6.03
N THR A 22 23.53 -5.85 -4.72
CA THR A 22 24.69 -6.25 -3.92
C THR A 22 25.15 -7.69 -4.20
N GLU A 23 24.23 -8.57 -4.60
CA GLU A 23 24.56 -9.96 -4.97
C GLU A 23 25.17 -10.05 -6.38
N GLY A 24 24.76 -9.17 -7.29
CA GLY A 24 25.39 -9.03 -8.59
C GLY A 24 24.52 -8.32 -9.62
N LEU A 25 25.16 -7.84 -10.68
CA LEU A 25 24.49 -7.05 -11.72
C LEU A 25 23.33 -7.80 -12.40
N SER A 26 23.49 -9.10 -12.62
CA SER A 26 22.44 -9.94 -13.22
C SER A 26 21.22 -10.11 -12.30
N SER A 27 21.45 -10.27 -10.99
CA SER A 27 20.38 -10.40 -9.98
C SER A 27 19.64 -9.08 -9.81
N GLY A 28 20.38 -7.97 -9.69
CA GLY A 28 19.83 -6.61 -9.63
C GLY A 28 18.96 -6.27 -10.84
N LEU A 29 19.47 -6.47 -12.06
CA LEU A 29 18.70 -6.22 -13.28
C LEU A 29 17.44 -7.09 -13.37
N SER A 30 17.54 -8.38 -13.07
CA SER A 30 16.38 -9.28 -13.07
C SER A 30 15.32 -8.84 -12.07
N THR A 31 15.73 -8.45 -10.86
CA THR A 31 14.84 -8.01 -9.79
C THR A 31 14.18 -6.68 -10.13
N SER A 32 14.92 -5.72 -10.68
CA SER A 32 14.35 -4.45 -11.14
C SER A 32 13.29 -4.63 -12.23
N VAL A 33 13.53 -5.54 -13.19
CA VAL A 33 12.53 -5.83 -14.22
C VAL A 33 11.31 -6.52 -13.61
N ALA A 34 11.50 -7.46 -12.69
CA ALA A 34 10.41 -8.17 -12.02
C ALA A 34 9.51 -7.20 -11.22
N VAL A 35 10.12 -6.31 -10.44
CA VAL A 35 9.42 -5.27 -9.68
C VAL A 35 8.69 -4.32 -10.63
N PHE A 36 9.38 -3.82 -11.66
CA PHE A 36 8.75 -2.95 -12.66
C PHE A 36 7.49 -3.57 -13.28
N CYS A 37 7.50 -4.88 -13.54
CA CYS A 37 6.37 -5.57 -14.11
C CYS A 37 5.14 -5.66 -13.19
N HIS A 38 5.29 -5.66 -11.86
CA HIS A 38 4.14 -5.64 -10.94
C HIS A 38 3.77 -4.24 -10.44
N GLU A 39 4.70 -3.29 -10.46
CA GLU A 39 4.44 -1.93 -9.95
C GLU A 39 3.64 -1.13 -10.97
N LEU A 40 3.92 -1.34 -12.26
CA LEU A 40 3.22 -0.66 -13.34
C LEU A 40 1.70 -0.89 -13.30
N PRO A 41 1.18 -2.12 -13.18
CA PRO A 41 -0.25 -2.34 -12.99
C PRO A 41 -0.77 -1.87 -11.62
N HIS A 42 0.04 -1.95 -10.55
CA HIS A 42 -0.33 -1.51 -9.21
C HIS A 42 -0.60 0.00 -9.18
N GLU A 43 0.38 0.80 -9.62
CA GLU A 43 0.33 2.26 -9.71
C GLU A 43 -0.79 2.76 -10.63
N LEU A 44 -1.06 2.06 -11.74
CA LEU A 44 -2.21 2.36 -12.61
C LEU A 44 -3.56 2.09 -11.93
N GLY A 45 -3.63 1.05 -11.10
CA GLY A 45 -4.77 0.74 -10.26
C GLY A 45 -5.02 1.83 -9.22
N ASP A 46 -3.97 2.23 -8.50
CA ASP A 46 -4.02 3.31 -7.51
C ASP A 46 -4.44 4.64 -8.13
N PHE A 47 -3.88 4.98 -9.29
CA PHE A 47 -4.29 6.15 -10.04
C PHE A 47 -5.79 6.12 -10.39
N ALA A 48 -6.33 4.96 -10.81
CA ALA A 48 -7.76 4.81 -11.11
C ALA A 48 -8.65 4.95 -9.85
N VAL A 49 -8.20 4.42 -8.71
CA VAL A 49 -8.89 4.56 -7.42
C VAL A 49 -8.90 6.02 -6.95
N LEU A 50 -7.78 6.73 -7.07
CA LEU A 50 -7.66 8.15 -6.69
C LEU A 50 -8.53 9.05 -7.56
N LEU A 51 -8.62 8.78 -8.86
CA LEU A 51 -9.54 9.50 -9.75
C LEU A 51 -11.01 9.24 -9.36
N LYS A 52 -11.36 7.99 -9.03
CA LYS A 52 -12.71 7.63 -8.57
C LYS A 52 -13.05 8.26 -7.21
N ALA A 53 -12.05 8.49 -6.37
CA ALA A 53 -12.18 9.23 -5.11
C ALA A 53 -12.41 10.74 -5.28
N GLY A 54 -12.44 11.25 -6.52
CA GLY A 54 -12.73 12.66 -6.81
C GLY A 54 -11.49 13.56 -6.81
N MET A 55 -10.28 12.99 -6.81
CA MET A 55 -9.05 13.77 -6.91
C MET A 55 -8.80 14.22 -8.34
N THR A 56 -8.17 15.40 -8.49
CA THR A 56 -7.76 15.87 -9.81
C THR A 56 -6.58 15.04 -10.32
N VAL A 57 -6.47 14.85 -11.65
CA VAL A 57 -5.39 14.10 -12.30
C VAL A 57 -4.00 14.55 -11.82
N ARG A 58 -3.80 15.86 -11.64
CA ARG A 58 -2.53 16.42 -11.17
C ARG A 58 -2.18 16.00 -9.74
N GLN A 59 -3.20 15.93 -8.87
CA GLN A 59 -3.00 15.50 -7.49
C GLN A 59 -2.71 14.01 -7.42
N ALA A 60 -3.48 13.19 -8.14
CA ALA A 60 -3.27 11.74 -8.17
C ALA A 60 -1.83 11.38 -8.63
N ILE A 61 -1.34 12.01 -9.70
CA ILE A 61 0.04 11.81 -10.17
C ILE A 61 1.06 12.28 -9.11
N LEU A 62 0.83 13.42 -8.45
CA LEU A 62 1.75 13.92 -7.42
C LEU A 62 1.90 12.95 -6.24
N TYR A 63 0.80 12.34 -5.79
CA TYR A 63 0.85 11.38 -4.69
C TYR A 63 1.54 10.07 -5.10
N ASN A 64 1.28 9.55 -6.29
CA ASN A 64 2.01 8.38 -6.83
C ASN A 64 3.51 8.66 -6.97
N VAL A 65 3.89 9.83 -7.49
CA VAL A 65 5.33 10.19 -7.60
C VAL A 65 5.98 10.33 -6.22
N LEU A 66 5.27 10.88 -5.23
CA LEU A 66 5.75 10.94 -3.85
C LEU A 66 5.93 9.55 -3.23
N SER A 67 5.04 8.62 -3.56
CA SER A 67 5.14 7.21 -3.17
C SER A 67 6.36 6.53 -3.82
N ALA A 68 6.54 6.70 -5.13
CA ALA A 68 7.67 6.17 -5.87
C ALA A 68 9.04 6.67 -5.37
N MET A 69 9.12 7.87 -4.79
CA MET A 69 10.35 8.37 -4.15
C MET A 69 10.78 7.51 -2.95
N MET A 70 9.84 6.84 -2.26
CA MET A 70 10.16 5.90 -1.18
C MET A 70 10.94 4.69 -1.72
N ALA A 71 10.68 4.24 -2.95
CA ALA A 71 11.45 3.16 -3.57
C ALA A 71 12.93 3.53 -3.75
N TYR A 72 13.24 4.78 -4.06
CA TYR A 72 14.62 5.24 -4.17
C TYR A 72 15.34 5.20 -2.81
N LEU A 73 14.64 5.54 -1.73
CA LEU A 73 15.16 5.42 -0.36
C LEU A 73 15.35 3.94 0.04
N GLY A 74 14.41 3.08 -0.33
CA GLY A 74 14.50 1.63 -0.17
C GLY A 74 15.75 1.08 -0.85
N MET A 75 15.98 1.46 -2.11
CA MET A 75 17.15 1.02 -2.88
C MET A 75 18.47 1.45 -2.23
N ILE A 76 18.58 2.71 -1.82
CA ILE A 76 19.80 3.19 -1.14
C ILE A 76 20.04 2.42 0.16
N THR A 77 19.00 2.21 0.95
CA THR A 77 19.11 1.46 2.21
C THR A 77 19.44 -0.02 1.97
N GLY A 78 18.84 -0.66 0.95
CA GLY A 78 19.14 -2.03 0.55
C GLY A 78 20.59 -2.22 0.10
N ILE A 79 21.13 -1.29 -0.70
CA ILE A 79 22.54 -1.32 -1.12
C ILE A 79 23.47 -1.13 0.08
N LEU A 80 23.19 -0.14 0.94
CA LEU A 80 24.00 0.12 2.12
C LEU A 80 24.05 -1.11 3.03
N ILE A 81 22.89 -1.66 3.38
CA ILE A 81 22.79 -2.80 4.29
C ILE A 81 23.39 -4.07 3.65
N GLY A 82 23.12 -4.32 2.36
CA GLY A 82 23.65 -5.48 1.65
C GLY A 82 25.18 -5.48 1.52
N HIS A 83 25.82 -4.31 1.48
CA HIS A 83 27.28 -4.22 1.44
C HIS A 83 27.96 -4.58 2.78
N TYR A 84 27.31 -4.30 3.91
CA TYR A 84 27.91 -4.53 5.24
C TYR A 84 27.73 -5.96 5.77
N ALA A 85 26.85 -6.77 5.18
CA ALA A 85 26.58 -8.10 5.72
C ALA A 85 26.15 -9.12 4.64
N GLU A 86 27.03 -10.08 4.37
CA GLU A 86 26.84 -11.15 3.37
C GLU A 86 25.59 -12.03 3.62
N ASN A 87 25.04 -12.05 4.84
CA ASN A 87 23.84 -12.83 5.19
C ASN A 87 22.55 -12.00 5.34
N ILE A 88 22.59 -10.66 5.24
CA ILE A 88 21.40 -9.83 5.47
C ILE A 88 20.47 -9.79 4.24
N SER A 89 20.96 -10.05 3.03
CA SER A 89 20.11 -10.07 1.83
C SER A 89 18.93 -11.06 1.96
N THR A 90 19.18 -12.24 2.54
CA THR A 90 18.13 -13.24 2.80
C THR A 90 17.09 -12.75 3.81
N TRP A 91 17.51 -12.05 4.86
CA TRP A 91 16.60 -11.45 5.85
C TRP A 91 15.80 -10.30 5.28
N ILE A 92 16.41 -9.51 4.41
CA ILE A 92 15.75 -8.46 3.63
C ILE A 92 14.64 -9.07 2.78
N PHE A 93 14.94 -10.10 1.98
CA PHE A 93 13.93 -10.74 1.14
C PHE A 93 12.81 -11.39 1.97
N ALA A 94 13.12 -11.98 3.12
CA ALA A 94 12.12 -12.53 4.03
C ALA A 94 11.19 -11.45 4.61
N LEU A 95 11.74 -10.29 4.99
CA LEU A 95 10.96 -9.14 5.46
C LEU A 95 10.09 -8.55 4.34
N THR A 96 10.66 -8.34 3.15
CA THR A 96 9.95 -7.84 1.97
C THR A 96 8.81 -8.77 1.57
N ALA A 97 9.05 -10.09 1.50
CA ALA A 97 8.02 -11.08 1.21
C ALA A 97 6.90 -11.08 2.27
N GLY A 98 7.25 -10.94 3.55
CA GLY A 98 6.29 -10.82 4.63
C GLY A 98 5.43 -9.56 4.53
N LEU A 99 6.02 -8.43 4.15
CA LEU A 99 5.29 -7.18 3.94
C LEU A 99 4.32 -7.27 2.76
N PHE A 100 4.73 -7.85 1.63
CA PHE A 100 3.81 -8.08 0.49
C PHE A 100 2.64 -8.97 0.88
N MET A 101 2.90 -10.06 1.61
CA MET A 101 1.84 -10.93 2.11
C MET A 101 0.85 -10.17 3.00
N TYR A 102 1.36 -9.29 3.88
CA TYR A 102 0.54 -8.47 4.75
C TYR A 102 -0.32 -7.46 3.98
N VAL A 103 0.27 -6.69 3.07
CA VAL A 103 -0.44 -5.68 2.26
C VAL A 103 -1.52 -6.36 1.42
N ALA A 104 -1.18 -7.46 0.72
CA ALA A 104 -2.14 -8.22 -0.07
C ALA A 104 -3.32 -8.76 0.74
N LEU A 105 -3.07 -9.24 1.97
CA LEU A 105 -4.14 -9.72 2.86
C LEU A 105 -5.06 -8.57 3.32
N VAL A 106 -4.49 -7.42 3.68
CA VAL A 106 -5.27 -6.26 4.13
C VAL A 106 -6.13 -5.73 3.00
N ASP A 107 -5.59 -5.65 1.77
CA ASP A 107 -6.34 -5.18 0.60
C ASP A 107 -7.46 -6.15 0.23
N MET A 108 -7.18 -7.47 0.16
CA MET A 108 -8.23 -8.46 -0.09
C MET A 108 -9.34 -8.45 0.97
N VAL A 109 -9.00 -8.34 2.25
CA VAL A 109 -10.02 -8.31 3.33
C VAL A 109 -10.86 -7.03 3.25
N SER A 110 -10.27 -5.92 2.83
CA SER A 110 -10.97 -4.64 2.64
C SER A 110 -11.99 -4.72 1.49
N ASP A 111 -11.59 -5.31 0.36
CA ASP A 111 -12.48 -5.54 -0.78
C ASP A 111 -13.55 -6.61 -0.50
N CYS A 112 -13.21 -7.69 0.20
CA CYS A 112 -14.20 -8.69 0.62
C CYS A 112 -15.28 -8.10 1.53
N ARG A 113 -14.94 -7.15 2.43
CA ARG A 113 -15.93 -6.45 3.25
C ARG A 113 -16.87 -5.58 2.42
N PHE A 114 -16.42 -5.05 1.29
CA PHE A 114 -17.27 -4.30 0.36
C PHE A 114 -18.23 -5.21 -0.42
N CYS A 115 -17.81 -6.46 -0.69
CA CYS A 115 -18.60 -7.47 -1.38
C CYS A 115 -19.61 -8.22 -0.49
N ILE A 116 -19.50 -8.15 0.84
CA ILE A 116 -20.56 -8.65 1.73
C ILE A 116 -21.56 -7.50 1.90
N PRO A 117 -22.76 -7.55 1.29
CA PRO A 117 -23.82 -6.66 1.72
C PRO A 117 -24.09 -7.00 3.19
N GLU A 118 -23.77 -6.06 4.08
CA GLU A 118 -24.23 -6.16 5.46
C GLU A 118 -25.74 -6.30 5.38
N LYS A 119 -26.22 -7.50 5.67
CA LYS A 119 -27.62 -7.87 5.66
C LYS A 119 -28.26 -6.99 6.73
N GLN A 120 -28.85 -5.86 6.33
CA GLN A 120 -29.56 -4.96 7.23
C GLN A 120 -30.55 -5.81 8.03
N PRO A 121 -30.39 -5.97 9.36
CA PRO A 121 -31.43 -6.56 10.16
C PRO A 121 -32.47 -5.46 10.39
N GLY A 122 -33.31 -5.25 9.39
CA GLY A 122 -34.55 -4.51 9.59
C GLY A 122 -35.45 -5.28 10.54
N ILE A 123 -36.14 -4.55 11.42
CA ILE A 123 -37.32 -4.95 12.21
C ILE A 123 -37.00 -5.60 13.56
N PHE A 124 -36.51 -4.83 14.52
CA PHE A 124 -37.08 -4.80 15.87
C PHE A 124 -36.63 -3.51 16.59
N THR A 125 -37.46 -3.00 17.51
CA THR A 125 -37.22 -1.81 18.36
C THR A 125 -37.35 -0.43 17.70
N LYS A 126 -38.52 -0.15 17.15
CA LYS A 126 -39.06 1.21 17.09
C LYS A 126 -39.61 1.62 18.48
N THR A 127 -38.72 1.91 19.44
CA THR A 127 -39.02 2.63 20.69
C THR A 127 -37.70 3.02 21.35
N SER A 128 -37.17 4.20 21.08
CA SER A 128 -37.13 5.24 22.10
C SER A 128 -36.55 6.50 21.46
N SER A 129 -37.40 7.50 21.34
CA SER A 129 -37.13 8.85 20.85
C SER A 129 -36.28 9.68 21.83
N HIS A 130 -35.26 9.10 22.45
CA HIS A 130 -34.37 9.81 23.36
C HIS A 130 -32.91 9.45 23.07
N LEU A 131 -32.07 10.48 23.08
CA LEU A 131 -30.62 10.48 22.85
C LEU A 131 -30.17 10.61 21.39
N LYS A 132 -30.55 11.77 20.85
CA LYS A 132 -29.90 12.56 19.79
C LYS A 132 -28.39 12.85 20.02
N THR A 133 -27.60 11.94 20.58
CA THR A 133 -26.19 12.22 20.97
C THR A 133 -25.16 11.30 20.33
N SER A 134 -25.54 10.24 19.61
CA SER A 134 -24.59 9.48 18.77
C SER A 134 -24.62 9.92 17.29
N TRP A 135 -25.07 11.15 17.03
CA TRP A 135 -24.92 11.84 15.75
C TRP A 135 -23.47 12.35 15.50
N SER A 136 -22.51 11.98 16.36
CA SER A 136 -21.10 12.42 16.27
C SER A 136 -20.18 11.45 15.51
N SER A 137 -20.49 10.15 15.42
CA SER A 137 -19.56 9.18 14.80
C SER A 137 -19.74 9.06 13.29
N SER A 138 -20.93 9.38 12.76
CA SER A 138 -21.19 9.45 11.32
C SER A 138 -20.49 10.65 10.65
N ALA A 139 -20.06 11.66 11.42
CA ALA A 139 -19.28 12.80 10.92
C ALA A 139 -17.78 12.48 10.76
N LEU A 140 -17.24 11.48 11.47
CA LEU A 140 -15.86 11.00 11.25
C LEU A 140 -15.72 10.21 9.93
N CYS A 141 -16.82 9.73 9.37
CA CYS A 141 -16.86 9.03 8.09
C CYS A 141 -16.66 9.96 6.87
N ILE A 142 -16.57 11.29 7.07
CA ILE A 142 -16.45 12.28 5.98
C ILE A 142 -15.15 13.12 6.08
N LEU A 143 -14.43 13.12 7.23
CA LEU A 143 -13.27 13.99 7.45
C LEU A 143 -11.89 13.35 7.28
N SER A 144 -11.79 12.05 6.95
CA SER A 144 -10.49 11.41 6.65
C SER A 144 -10.31 11.09 5.16
N TYR A 145 -11.02 11.82 4.29
CA TYR A 145 -10.62 12.12 2.92
C TYR A 145 -9.82 13.43 2.90
N ARG A 146 -8.71 13.45 3.64
CA ARG A 146 -7.66 14.44 3.47
C ARG A 146 -6.33 13.73 3.38
#